data_AF-K4LRV8-F1
#
_entry.id   AF-K4LRV8-F1
#
_cell.length_a   1.000
_cell.length_b   1.000
_cell.length_c   1.000
_cell.angle_alpha   90.00
_cell.angle_beta   90.00
_cell.angle_gamma   90.00
#
_symmetry.space_group_name_H-M   'P 1'
#
loop_
_entity.id
_entity.type
_entity.pdbx_description
1 polymer ?
#
loop_
_entity_poly.entity_id
_entity_poly.type
_entity_poly.pdbx_seq_one_letter_code
_entity_poly.pdbx_strand_id
1 'polypeptide(L)'
;MKNGFLKHDPQDLSPQYLEDLATGYWFSEVLFTAVEAGLFTLLAGGGMRAAEIAAALGFDPAGTERFLNALCTLGLLGRNGDVFFNTRLSDTYLVGGREHYQGNSILWRKYLRESWRGLRECLEAGGRVAYPPPEESGENMRRRVEMYIRAMDDVAGTKVREILPVFEGVFGTGRILDVGAGSGAVAAGFLQCFPGLTATLVDLPEVLEFAKGMLEERGLGGRFTCHPANILEPDALPEGPFELVILSNIVHAYSEREIALLLSRAAGCLGAGGYLLVHDFFPEHRPEKAALLDLNMLINTYNGRVLSAGWVREELEARGLCCTEPVPLRTDTALVIAARDAGALGRLRLAPEQRLISRIRSLGFREVRSIPAAEVHVPDWVDLRCRYGCENYGRPHCPPHTPPPEKTRAALRDFSTALLLEGEPPARDFQRRVLAAEREAFRTGYYKALAFWAGPCAFCPSCPESGPCRHPGEARPSMEGCGIDVYETVRRAGLSLRTLQDRRDYVKYFALLLLE
;
A
#
# COMPACT_ATOMS: atom_id res chain seq x y z
N MET A 1 17.03 -8.33 13.35
CA MET A 1 15.93 -7.58 12.70
C MET A 1 16.55 -6.45 11.90
N LYS A 2 16.43 -6.45 10.56
CA LYS A 2 16.75 -5.24 9.79
C LYS A 2 15.55 -4.31 9.98
N ASN A 3 15.66 -3.37 10.92
CA ASN A 3 14.74 -2.23 10.96
C ASN A 3 14.83 -1.56 9.59
N GLY A 4 13.71 -1.43 8.88
CA GLY A 4 13.69 -0.61 7.68
C GLY A 4 14.06 0.82 8.08
N PHE A 5 14.83 1.53 7.25
CA PHE A 5 15.24 2.91 7.51
C PHE A 5 14.04 3.87 7.70
N LEU A 6 12.84 3.47 7.28
CA LEU A 6 11.58 4.19 7.49
C LEU A 6 10.83 3.81 8.78
N LYS A 7 11.24 2.75 9.48
CA LYS A 7 10.60 2.36 10.75
C LYS A 7 11.26 3.12 11.89
N HIS A 8 10.69 4.26 12.24
CA HIS A 8 11.08 5.03 13.40
C HIS A 8 9.89 5.29 14.31
N ASP A 9 10.17 5.33 15.60
CA ASP A 9 9.23 5.82 16.59
C ASP A 9 9.43 7.32 16.70
N PRO A 10 8.50 8.19 16.26
CA PRO A 10 8.71 9.65 16.22
C PRO A 10 8.96 10.29 17.60
N GLN A 11 8.96 9.51 18.68
CA GLN A 11 9.33 9.96 20.03
C GLN A 11 10.65 9.38 20.52
N ASP A 12 11.32 8.52 19.74
CA ASP A 12 12.68 8.13 20.05
C ASP A 12 13.57 9.37 19.91
N LEU A 13 14.18 9.80 21.01
CA LEU A 13 15.01 11.00 21.10
C LEU A 13 16.37 10.83 20.42
N SER A 14 16.65 9.66 19.82
CA SER A 14 17.87 9.41 19.08
C SER A 14 17.93 10.22 17.78
N PRO A 15 18.99 11.00 17.51
CA PRO A 15 19.16 11.71 16.24
C PRO A 15 19.42 10.77 15.06
N GLN A 16 19.64 9.47 15.32
CA GLN A 16 19.96 8.48 14.30
C GLN A 16 18.93 8.47 13.15
N TYR A 17 17.65 8.69 13.45
CA TYR A 17 16.63 8.73 12.39
C TYR A 17 16.82 9.89 11.42
N LEU A 18 17.27 11.07 11.90
CA LEU A 18 17.54 12.21 11.05
C LEU A 18 18.74 11.95 10.13
N GLU A 19 19.77 11.30 10.66
CA GLU A 19 20.94 10.88 9.89
C GLU A 19 20.57 9.82 8.84
N ASP A 20 19.75 8.82 9.20
CA ASP A 20 19.27 7.79 8.28
C ASP A 20 18.44 8.41 7.14
N LEU A 21 17.60 9.40 7.43
CA LEU A 21 16.85 10.16 6.42
C LEU A 21 17.79 10.99 5.53
N ALA A 22 18.73 11.73 6.11
CA ALA A 22 19.66 12.59 5.38
C ALA A 22 20.59 11.79 4.44
N THR A 23 20.91 10.55 4.83
CA THR A 23 21.75 9.64 4.05
C THR A 23 20.95 8.64 3.20
N GLY A 24 19.61 8.74 3.18
CA GLY A 24 18.73 7.85 2.42
C GLY A 24 19.07 7.75 0.93
N TYR A 25 19.61 8.83 0.34
CA TYR A 25 20.03 8.84 -1.07
C TYR A 25 21.21 7.90 -1.35
N TRP A 26 22.04 7.55 -0.37
CA TRP A 26 23.14 6.60 -0.55
C TRP A 26 22.64 5.23 -1.02
N PHE A 27 21.53 4.77 -0.44
CA PHE A 27 20.87 3.52 -0.82
C PHE A 27 20.38 3.57 -2.28
N SER A 28 19.76 4.69 -2.65
CA SER A 28 19.26 4.92 -4.01
C SER A 28 20.40 4.95 -5.03
N GLU A 29 21.48 5.70 -4.78
CA GLU A 29 22.60 5.79 -5.72
C GLU A 29 23.30 4.44 -5.89
N VAL A 30 23.50 3.66 -4.82
CA VAL A 30 24.07 2.30 -4.92
C VAL A 30 23.19 1.39 -5.80
N LEU A 31 21.87 1.42 -5.63
CA LEU A 31 20.94 0.66 -6.46
C LEU A 31 20.95 1.13 -7.92
N PHE A 32 20.90 2.45 -8.14
CA PHE A 32 20.91 3.05 -9.46
C PHE A 32 22.16 2.69 -10.25
N THR A 33 23.34 2.80 -9.63
CA THR A 33 24.61 2.42 -10.27
C THR A 33 24.64 0.94 -10.64
N ALA A 34 24.13 0.06 -9.76
CA ALA A 34 24.12 -1.38 -10.04
C ALA A 34 23.20 -1.76 -11.21
N VAL A 35 22.03 -1.14 -11.28
CA VAL A 35 21.06 -1.38 -12.38
C VAL A 35 21.57 -0.79 -13.69
N GLU A 36 22.06 0.46 -13.67
CA GLU A 36 22.57 1.15 -14.86
C GLU A 36 23.78 0.44 -15.48
N ALA A 37 24.67 -0.10 -14.64
CA ALA A 37 25.83 -0.88 -15.10
C ALA A 37 25.47 -2.29 -15.60
N GLY A 38 24.21 -2.74 -15.45
CA GLY A 38 23.80 -4.08 -15.84
C GLY A 38 24.43 -5.20 -14.99
N LEU A 39 24.85 -4.89 -13.76
CA LEU A 39 25.56 -5.81 -12.87
C LEU A 39 24.77 -7.10 -12.61
N PHE A 40 23.47 -7.00 -12.37
CA PHE A 40 22.64 -8.16 -12.05
C PHE A 40 22.46 -9.08 -13.27
N THR A 41 22.38 -8.51 -14.47
CA THR A 41 22.33 -9.28 -15.73
C THR A 41 23.65 -10.01 -15.97
N LEU A 42 24.79 -9.35 -15.71
CA LEU A 42 26.10 -9.97 -15.79
C LEU A 42 26.20 -11.21 -14.87
N LEU A 43 25.64 -11.12 -13.66
CA LEU A 43 25.62 -12.21 -12.67
C LEU A 43 24.50 -13.25 -12.88
N ALA A 44 23.66 -13.12 -13.90
CA ALA A 44 22.53 -14.03 -14.12
C ALA A 44 22.97 -15.45 -14.48
N GLY A 45 24.16 -15.60 -15.07
CA GLY A 45 24.74 -16.90 -15.46
C GLY A 45 25.45 -17.65 -14.32
N GLY A 46 25.55 -17.06 -13.13
CA GLY A 46 26.27 -17.61 -11.98
C GLY A 46 27.07 -16.55 -11.23
N GLY A 47 27.64 -16.94 -10.09
CA GLY A 47 28.47 -16.02 -9.31
C GLY A 47 29.82 -15.74 -9.97
N MET A 48 30.34 -14.53 -9.77
CA MET A 48 31.64 -14.08 -10.30
C MET A 48 32.51 -13.49 -9.19
N ARG A 49 33.84 -13.50 -9.39
CA ARG A 49 34.77 -12.82 -8.48
C ARG A 49 34.79 -11.32 -8.73
N ALA A 50 35.12 -10.54 -7.70
CA ALA A 50 35.14 -9.08 -7.78
C ALA A 50 36.03 -8.55 -8.92
N ALA A 51 37.20 -9.15 -9.16
CA ALA A 51 38.10 -8.77 -10.24
C ALA A 51 37.51 -9.01 -11.64
N GLU A 52 36.73 -10.09 -11.80
CA GLU A 52 36.07 -10.43 -13.07
C GLU A 52 34.92 -9.45 -13.34
N ILE A 53 34.16 -9.10 -12.30
CA ILE A 53 33.10 -8.09 -12.37
C ILE A 53 33.68 -6.71 -12.72
N ALA A 54 34.77 -6.32 -12.04
CA ALA A 54 35.44 -5.05 -12.29
C ALA A 54 35.91 -4.94 -13.74
N ALA A 55 36.56 -5.99 -14.26
CA ALA A 55 37.01 -6.04 -15.65
C ALA A 55 35.84 -5.98 -16.65
N ALA A 56 34.75 -6.71 -16.39
CA ALA A 56 33.59 -6.74 -17.28
C ALA A 56 32.83 -5.41 -17.32
N LEU A 57 32.75 -4.69 -16.19
CA LEU A 57 32.04 -3.41 -16.08
C LEU A 57 32.94 -2.18 -16.30
N GLY A 58 34.25 -2.37 -16.48
CA GLY A 58 35.22 -1.29 -16.62
C GLY A 58 35.42 -0.47 -15.35
N PHE A 59 35.27 -1.09 -14.18
CA PHE A 59 35.42 -0.44 -12.88
C PHE A 59 36.81 -0.69 -12.27
N ASP A 60 37.22 0.20 -11.36
CA ASP A 60 38.40 -0.02 -10.53
C ASP A 60 38.23 -1.26 -9.62
N PRO A 61 39.21 -2.16 -9.51
CA PRO A 61 39.08 -3.37 -8.69
C PRO A 61 38.78 -3.11 -7.21
N ALA A 62 39.48 -2.16 -6.58
CA ALA A 62 39.30 -1.86 -5.16
C ALA A 62 37.95 -1.17 -4.89
N GLY A 63 37.55 -0.25 -5.77
CA GLY A 63 36.23 0.37 -5.75
C GLY A 63 35.11 -0.65 -5.92
N THR A 64 35.27 -1.59 -6.85
CA THR A 64 34.29 -2.66 -7.13
C THR A 64 34.07 -3.53 -5.91
N GLU A 65 35.13 -3.98 -5.22
CA GLU A 65 34.95 -4.82 -4.03
C GLU A 65 34.16 -4.10 -2.93
N ARG A 66 34.43 -2.81 -2.69
CA ARG A 66 33.67 -1.99 -1.74
C ARG A 66 32.20 -1.87 -2.14
N PHE A 67 31.94 -1.64 -3.43
CA PHE A 67 30.59 -1.53 -3.98
C PHE A 67 29.80 -2.84 -3.85
N LEU A 68 30.42 -3.97 -4.20
CA LEU A 68 29.81 -5.30 -4.07
C LEU A 68 29.52 -5.65 -2.60
N ASN A 69 30.40 -5.31 -1.66
CA ASN A 69 30.17 -5.49 -0.23
C ASN A 69 28.98 -4.65 0.28
N ALA A 70 28.80 -3.43 -0.23
CA ALA A 70 27.64 -2.61 0.07
C ALA A 70 26.35 -3.28 -0.44
N LEU A 71 26.33 -3.75 -1.69
CA LEU A 71 25.20 -4.49 -2.26
C LEU A 71 24.86 -5.77 -1.48
N CYS A 72 25.85 -6.48 -0.94
CA CYS A 72 25.62 -7.59 -0.02
C CYS A 72 24.94 -7.16 1.28
N THR A 73 25.37 -6.04 1.86
CA THR A 73 24.77 -5.49 3.08
C THR A 73 23.32 -5.07 2.86
N LEU A 74 23.02 -4.52 1.68
CA LEU A 74 21.66 -4.19 1.23
C LEU A 74 20.81 -5.42 0.89
N GLY A 75 21.40 -6.62 0.81
CA GLY A 75 20.71 -7.87 0.47
C GLY A 75 20.39 -8.01 -1.01
N LEU A 76 21.05 -7.22 -1.87
CA LEU A 76 20.92 -7.32 -3.33
C LEU A 76 21.86 -8.37 -3.91
N LEU A 77 22.99 -8.64 -3.27
CA LEU A 77 23.91 -9.73 -3.62
C LEU A 77 24.14 -10.68 -2.44
N GLY A 78 24.42 -11.95 -2.75
CA GLY A 78 25.04 -12.92 -1.86
C GLY A 78 26.54 -13.00 -2.12
N ARG A 79 27.29 -13.50 -1.13
CA ARG A 79 28.73 -13.77 -1.24
C ARG A 79 29.05 -15.13 -0.65
N ASN A 80 29.84 -15.92 -1.36
CA ASN A 80 30.42 -17.17 -0.88
C ASN A 80 31.92 -17.17 -1.20
N GLY A 81 32.77 -17.04 -0.19
CA GLY A 81 34.21 -16.82 -0.39
C GLY A 81 34.46 -15.49 -1.10
N ASP A 82 35.11 -15.54 -2.27
CA ASP A 82 35.40 -14.41 -3.15
C ASP A 82 34.38 -14.24 -4.30
N VAL A 83 33.36 -15.10 -4.35
CA VAL A 83 32.35 -15.12 -5.40
C VAL A 83 31.08 -14.39 -4.97
N PHE A 84 30.62 -13.44 -5.77
CA PHE A 84 29.39 -12.66 -5.61
C PHE A 84 28.32 -13.15 -6.58
N PHE A 85 27.07 -13.24 -6.13
CA PHE A 85 25.95 -13.72 -6.94
C PHE A 85 24.64 -13.01 -6.58
N ASN A 86 23.66 -13.03 -7.49
CA ASN A 86 22.36 -12.41 -7.24
C ASN A 86 21.64 -13.09 -6.07
N THR A 87 20.99 -12.31 -5.21
CA THR A 87 19.94 -12.88 -4.34
C THR A 87 18.71 -13.21 -5.17
N ARG A 88 17.78 -14.01 -4.61
CA ARG A 88 16.49 -14.30 -5.27
C ARG A 88 15.74 -13.03 -5.68
N LEU A 89 15.80 -11.97 -4.86
CA LEU A 89 15.16 -10.69 -5.19
C LEU A 89 15.77 -10.07 -6.45
N SER A 90 17.10 -9.92 -6.49
CA SER A 90 17.77 -9.29 -7.63
C SER A 90 17.72 -10.14 -8.89
N ASP A 91 17.80 -11.46 -8.76
CA ASP A 91 17.68 -12.39 -9.89
C ASP A 91 16.29 -12.34 -10.53
N THR A 92 15.23 -12.23 -9.71
CA THR A 92 13.86 -12.11 -10.21
C THR A 92 13.57 -10.74 -10.84
N TYR A 93 13.99 -9.64 -10.20
CA TYR A 93 13.49 -8.29 -10.53
C TYR A 93 14.52 -7.37 -11.18
N LEU A 94 15.81 -7.68 -11.18
CA LEU A 94 16.87 -6.78 -11.66
C LEU A 94 17.70 -7.35 -12.83
N VAL A 95 17.43 -8.57 -13.26
CA VAL A 95 18.03 -9.16 -14.47
C VAL A 95 17.27 -8.70 -15.70
N GLY A 96 17.95 -7.98 -16.60
CA GLY A 96 17.36 -7.45 -17.83
C GLY A 96 16.78 -8.54 -18.72
N GLY A 97 15.65 -8.24 -19.37
CA GLY A 97 14.96 -9.15 -20.29
C GLY A 97 14.10 -10.23 -19.63
N ARG A 98 14.08 -10.35 -18.29
CA ARG A 98 13.14 -11.25 -17.59
C ARG A 98 11.76 -10.63 -17.45
N GLU A 99 10.75 -11.50 -17.36
CA GLU A 99 9.33 -11.13 -17.25
C GLU A 99 9.01 -10.15 -16.10
N HIS A 100 9.77 -10.20 -15.00
CA HIS A 100 9.51 -9.38 -13.81
C HIS A 100 10.54 -8.26 -13.61
N TYR A 101 11.30 -7.92 -14.65
CA TYR A 101 12.28 -6.84 -14.57
C TYR A 101 11.65 -5.52 -14.08
N GLN A 102 12.35 -4.80 -13.21
CA GLN A 102 11.94 -3.53 -12.61
C GLN A 102 12.95 -2.41 -12.85
N GLY A 103 14.04 -2.68 -13.59
CA GLY A 103 15.15 -1.75 -13.72
C GLY A 103 14.79 -0.47 -14.47
N ASN A 104 13.87 -0.51 -15.45
CA ASN A 104 13.42 0.72 -16.13
C ASN A 104 12.73 1.64 -15.12
N SER A 105 11.86 1.05 -14.28
CA SER A 105 11.17 1.81 -13.24
C SER A 105 12.15 2.42 -12.21
N ILE A 106 13.22 1.70 -11.87
CA ILE A 106 14.24 2.17 -10.92
C ILE A 106 15.02 3.34 -11.55
N LEU A 107 15.47 3.21 -12.80
CA LEU A 107 16.20 4.26 -13.51
C LEU A 107 15.32 5.49 -13.80
N TRP A 108 14.01 5.32 -13.98
CA TRP A 108 13.09 6.46 -14.05
C TRP A 108 13.11 7.31 -12.78
N ARG A 109 13.23 6.69 -11.59
CA ARG A 109 13.34 7.43 -10.33
C ARG A 109 14.67 8.16 -10.21
N LYS A 110 15.75 7.61 -10.76
CA LYS A 110 17.03 8.31 -10.93
C LYS A 110 16.86 9.54 -11.84
N TYR A 111 16.15 9.40 -12.95
CA TYR A 111 15.87 10.50 -13.88
C TYR A 111 15.11 11.65 -13.21
N LEU A 112 14.10 11.34 -12.38
CA LEU A 112 13.32 12.34 -11.63
C LEU A 112 14.08 13.03 -10.49
N ARG A 113 15.26 12.52 -10.09
CA ARG A 113 16.03 13.03 -8.95
C ARG A 113 16.36 14.51 -9.08
N GLU A 114 16.69 14.98 -10.28
CA GLU A 114 17.02 16.40 -10.48
C GLU A 114 15.80 17.31 -10.26
N SER A 115 14.59 16.87 -10.65
CA SER A 115 13.35 17.63 -10.34
C SER A 115 13.12 17.75 -8.84
N TRP A 116 13.41 16.68 -8.07
CA TRP A 116 13.28 16.68 -6.61
C TRP A 116 14.24 17.65 -5.91
N ARG A 117 15.39 17.97 -6.51
CA ARG A 117 16.30 18.99 -5.97
C ARG A 117 15.70 20.39 -6.04
N GLY A 118 14.72 20.61 -6.92
CA GLY A 118 13.96 21.85 -7.06
C GLY A 118 12.72 21.97 -6.17
N LEU A 119 12.58 21.12 -5.13
CA LEU A 119 11.38 21.11 -4.27
C LEU A 119 11.17 22.47 -3.57
N ARG A 120 12.25 23.12 -3.11
CA ARG A 120 12.14 24.45 -2.45
C ARG A 120 11.48 25.46 -3.39
N GLU A 121 11.97 25.54 -4.62
CA GLU A 121 11.48 26.45 -5.65
C GLU A 121 10.03 26.14 -6.03
N CYS A 122 9.66 24.85 -6.07
CA CYS A 122 8.27 24.45 -6.28
C CYS A 122 7.36 24.91 -5.14
N LEU A 123 7.81 24.83 -3.88
CA LEU A 123 7.06 25.30 -2.71
C LEU A 123 6.91 26.82 -2.70
N GLU A 124 7.97 27.56 -3.07
CA GLU A 124 7.95 29.02 -3.18
C GLU A 124 6.99 29.49 -4.29
N ALA A 125 6.94 28.76 -5.40
CA ALA A 125 6.05 29.04 -6.54
C ALA A 125 4.62 28.51 -6.35
N GLY A 126 4.40 27.55 -5.44
CA GLY A 126 3.13 26.85 -5.26
C GLY A 126 2.84 25.79 -6.33
N GLY A 127 3.86 25.32 -7.07
CA GLY A 127 3.70 24.36 -8.16
C GLY A 127 5.00 24.09 -8.91
N ARG A 128 4.93 23.26 -9.96
CA ARG A 128 6.08 22.90 -10.79
C ARG A 128 6.79 24.13 -11.36
N VAL A 129 8.12 24.14 -11.25
CA VAL A 129 8.99 25.17 -11.87
C VAL A 129 9.86 24.63 -13.00
N ALA A 130 10.12 23.32 -13.01
CA ALA A 130 11.00 22.68 -13.98
C ALA A 130 10.20 22.21 -15.21
N TYR A 131 10.08 23.07 -16.21
CA TYR A 131 9.43 22.74 -17.49
C TYR A 131 10.46 22.27 -18.53
N PRO A 132 10.09 21.35 -19.44
CA PRO A 132 10.92 21.07 -20.61
C PRO A 132 11.17 22.37 -21.38
N PRO A 133 12.36 22.55 -21.98
CA PRO A 133 12.64 23.73 -22.77
C PRO A 133 11.66 23.81 -23.97
N PRO A 134 11.17 25.00 -24.34
CA PRO A 134 10.24 25.16 -25.46
C PRO A 134 10.75 24.60 -26.80
N GLU A 135 12.08 24.51 -26.94
CA GLU A 135 12.79 24.03 -28.13
C GLU A 135 13.23 22.55 -28.02
N GLU A 136 12.65 21.77 -27.10
CA GLU A 136 12.97 20.34 -26.99
C GLU A 136 12.74 19.61 -28.33
N SER A 137 13.76 18.92 -28.82
CA SER A 137 13.64 18.15 -30.05
C SER A 137 12.58 17.04 -29.90
N GLY A 138 11.84 16.76 -30.97
CA GLY A 138 10.85 15.67 -30.98
C GLY A 138 11.47 14.29 -30.72
N GLU A 139 12.79 14.12 -30.89
CA GLU A 139 13.52 12.91 -30.53
C GLU A 139 13.73 12.80 -29.01
N ASN A 140 14.12 13.90 -28.35
CA ASN A 140 14.27 13.92 -26.89
C ASN A 140 12.92 13.69 -26.18
N MET A 141 11.85 14.31 -26.69
CA MET A 141 10.50 14.08 -26.21
C MET A 141 10.12 12.59 -26.33
N ARG A 142 10.29 11.99 -27.52
CA ARG A 142 9.99 10.58 -27.76
C ARG A 142 10.79 9.65 -26.84
N ARG A 143 12.09 9.91 -26.65
CA ARG A 143 12.93 9.13 -25.74
C ARG A 143 12.44 9.22 -24.30
N ARG A 144 12.03 10.40 -23.82
CA ARG A 144 11.48 10.57 -22.47
C ARG A 144 10.17 9.83 -22.30
N VAL A 145 9.27 9.90 -23.28
CA VAL A 145 8.01 9.17 -23.30
C VAL A 145 8.27 7.66 -23.27
N GLU A 146 9.17 7.15 -24.11
CA GLU A 146 9.54 5.74 -24.11
C GLU A 146 10.08 5.26 -22.75
N MET A 147 11.01 6.03 -22.15
CA MET A 147 11.54 5.73 -20.82
C MET A 147 10.44 5.65 -19.77
N TYR A 148 9.50 6.60 -19.77
CA TYR A 148 8.36 6.61 -18.86
C TYR A 148 7.45 5.39 -19.08
N ILE A 149 7.09 5.09 -20.33
CA ILE A 149 6.18 3.97 -20.66
C ILE A 149 6.79 2.64 -20.24
N ARG A 150 8.06 2.38 -20.56
CA ARG A 150 8.76 1.16 -20.12
C ARG A 150 8.85 1.08 -18.60
N ALA A 151 9.13 2.19 -17.93
CA ALA A 151 9.17 2.26 -16.48
C ALA A 151 7.82 1.95 -15.83
N MET A 152 6.72 2.44 -16.40
CA MET A 152 5.38 2.16 -15.89
C MET A 152 4.93 0.74 -16.23
N ASP A 153 5.36 0.19 -17.37
CA ASP A 153 5.08 -1.20 -17.75
C ASP A 153 5.65 -2.22 -16.75
N ASP A 154 6.92 -2.05 -16.37
CA ASP A 154 7.58 -2.82 -15.31
C ASP A 154 6.70 -2.85 -14.04
N VAL A 155 6.24 -1.68 -13.59
CA VAL A 155 5.45 -1.54 -12.34
C VAL A 155 4.07 -2.16 -12.50
N ALA A 156 3.39 -1.88 -13.62
CA ALA A 156 2.02 -2.30 -13.87
C ALA A 156 1.88 -3.83 -13.88
N GLY A 157 2.86 -4.57 -14.42
CA GLY A 157 2.84 -6.04 -14.39
C GLY A 157 2.71 -6.64 -12.98
N THR A 158 3.34 -6.01 -11.98
CA THR A 158 3.18 -6.42 -10.58
C THR A 158 1.78 -6.11 -10.05
N LYS A 159 1.25 -4.94 -10.39
CA LYS A 159 -0.09 -4.50 -9.96
C LYS A 159 -1.19 -5.36 -10.54
N VAL A 160 -1.09 -5.70 -11.82
CA VAL A 160 -2.03 -6.57 -12.54
C VAL A 160 -2.20 -7.90 -11.82
N ARG A 161 -1.12 -8.54 -11.37
CA ARG A 161 -1.19 -9.81 -10.62
C ARG A 161 -1.95 -9.71 -9.30
N GLU A 162 -1.98 -8.52 -8.69
CA GLU A 162 -2.73 -8.27 -7.46
C GLU A 162 -4.19 -7.88 -7.73
N ILE A 163 -4.46 -7.25 -8.87
CA ILE A 163 -5.79 -6.78 -9.30
C ILE A 163 -6.65 -7.93 -9.85
N LEU A 164 -6.10 -8.76 -10.75
CA LEU A 164 -6.87 -9.77 -11.48
C LEU A 164 -7.66 -10.75 -10.60
N PRO A 165 -7.14 -11.24 -9.45
CA PRO A 165 -7.91 -12.13 -8.58
C PRO A 165 -9.24 -11.55 -8.09
N VAL A 166 -9.35 -10.22 -7.99
CA VAL A 166 -10.60 -9.55 -7.57
C VAL A 166 -11.75 -9.78 -8.56
N PHE A 167 -11.41 -9.98 -9.84
CA PHE A 167 -12.36 -10.15 -10.94
C PHE A 167 -12.48 -11.61 -11.42
N GLU A 168 -11.92 -12.58 -10.68
CA GLU A 168 -12.00 -13.99 -11.04
C GLU A 168 -13.46 -14.46 -11.15
N GLY A 169 -13.83 -15.01 -12.31
CA GLY A 169 -15.18 -15.47 -12.60
C GLY A 169 -16.21 -14.37 -12.86
N VAL A 170 -15.79 -13.10 -12.97
CA VAL A 170 -16.69 -11.96 -13.23
C VAL A 170 -16.97 -11.79 -14.72
N PHE A 171 -15.93 -11.87 -15.56
CA PHE A 171 -16.03 -11.58 -16.99
C PHE A 171 -16.08 -12.85 -17.84
N GLY A 172 -17.06 -12.91 -18.75
CA GLY A 172 -17.11 -13.91 -19.83
C GLY A 172 -16.65 -13.31 -21.16
N THR A 173 -17.47 -12.42 -21.73
CA THR A 173 -17.18 -11.67 -22.96
C THR A 173 -17.55 -10.20 -22.79
N GLY A 174 -16.91 -9.30 -23.51
CA GLY A 174 -17.28 -7.88 -23.45
C GLY A 174 -16.15 -6.93 -23.85
N ARG A 175 -16.41 -5.62 -23.69
CA ARG A 175 -15.46 -4.57 -24.00
C ARG A 175 -14.99 -3.91 -22.72
N ILE A 176 -13.68 -3.66 -22.62
CA ILE A 176 -13.09 -2.86 -21.55
C ILE A 176 -12.52 -1.56 -22.12
N LEU A 177 -12.52 -0.50 -21.33
CA LEU A 177 -11.96 0.80 -21.66
C LEU A 177 -10.81 1.09 -20.70
N ASP A 178 -9.60 1.30 -21.20
CA ASP A 178 -8.44 1.70 -20.40
C ASP A 178 -8.12 3.16 -20.69
N VAL A 179 -8.34 4.04 -19.70
CA VAL A 179 -8.26 5.50 -19.86
C VAL A 179 -6.99 6.02 -19.23
N GLY A 180 -6.16 6.69 -20.03
CA GLY A 180 -4.76 6.96 -19.67
C GLY A 180 -3.96 5.65 -19.68
N ALA A 181 -4.11 4.87 -20.76
CA ALA A 181 -3.65 3.49 -20.85
C ALA A 181 -2.14 3.31 -20.65
N GLY A 182 -1.32 4.33 -20.90
CA GLY A 182 0.13 4.25 -20.78
C GLY A 182 0.70 3.15 -21.67
N SER A 183 1.38 2.15 -21.08
CA SER A 183 1.86 0.97 -21.83
C SER A 183 0.77 -0.02 -22.26
N GLY A 184 -0.46 0.17 -21.78
CA GLY A 184 -1.58 -0.77 -21.94
C GLY A 184 -1.41 -2.07 -21.13
N ALA A 185 -0.48 -2.10 -20.16
CA ALA A 185 -0.21 -3.28 -19.35
C ALA A 185 -1.42 -3.79 -18.56
N VAL A 186 -2.24 -2.86 -18.05
CA VAL A 186 -3.41 -3.24 -17.25
C VAL A 186 -4.46 -3.89 -18.14
N ALA A 187 -4.85 -3.26 -19.24
CA ALA A 187 -5.68 -3.89 -20.27
C ALA A 187 -5.11 -5.23 -20.74
N ALA A 188 -3.81 -5.33 -21.03
CA ALA A 188 -3.18 -6.57 -21.47
C ALA A 188 -3.37 -7.72 -20.46
N GLY A 189 -3.22 -7.44 -19.17
CA GLY A 189 -3.48 -8.40 -18.09
C GLY A 189 -4.90 -8.93 -18.10
N PHE A 190 -5.89 -8.04 -18.25
CA PHE A 190 -7.29 -8.43 -18.36
C PHE A 190 -7.55 -9.24 -19.63
N LEU A 191 -6.99 -8.86 -20.78
CA LEU A 191 -7.17 -9.59 -22.02
C LEU A 191 -6.58 -11.00 -21.95
N GLN A 192 -5.42 -11.16 -21.30
CA GLN A 192 -4.78 -12.47 -21.10
C GLN A 192 -5.57 -13.36 -20.13
N CYS A 193 -6.08 -12.79 -19.03
CA CYS A 193 -6.84 -13.54 -18.02
C CYS A 193 -8.26 -13.89 -18.48
N PHE A 194 -8.89 -13.02 -19.30
CA PHE A 194 -10.26 -13.18 -19.77
C PHE A 194 -10.30 -13.16 -21.31
N PRO A 195 -10.23 -14.34 -21.96
CA PRO A 195 -10.10 -14.44 -23.43
C PRO A 195 -11.25 -13.82 -24.23
N GLY A 196 -12.44 -13.72 -23.66
CA GLY A 196 -13.61 -13.13 -24.32
C GLY A 196 -13.67 -11.60 -24.30
N LEU A 197 -12.71 -10.91 -23.67
CA LEU A 197 -12.67 -9.45 -23.62
C LEU A 197 -11.98 -8.84 -24.85
N THR A 198 -12.34 -7.61 -25.18
CA THR A 198 -11.55 -6.72 -26.07
C THR A 198 -11.35 -5.38 -25.41
N ALA A 199 -10.24 -4.68 -25.67
CA ALA A 199 -9.94 -3.41 -25.03
C ALA A 199 -10.01 -2.22 -26.02
N THR A 200 -10.47 -1.07 -25.54
CA THR A 200 -10.20 0.22 -26.18
C THR A 200 -9.21 0.97 -25.28
N LEU A 201 -8.07 1.36 -25.82
CA LEU A 201 -7.06 2.13 -25.11
C LEU A 201 -7.21 3.61 -25.46
N VAL A 202 -7.38 4.48 -24.46
CA VAL A 202 -7.44 5.93 -24.62
C VAL A 202 -6.19 6.55 -24.02
N ASP A 203 -5.42 7.25 -24.84
CA ASP A 203 -4.26 8.04 -24.41
C ASP A 203 -3.87 9.04 -25.51
N LEU A 204 -2.82 9.82 -25.27
CA LEU A 204 -2.24 10.69 -26.28
C LEU A 204 -1.68 9.88 -27.47
N PRO A 205 -1.71 10.42 -28.71
CA PRO A 205 -1.24 9.72 -29.90
C PRO A 205 0.15 9.08 -29.76
N GLU A 206 1.11 9.83 -29.24
CA GLU A 206 2.49 9.40 -29.05
C GLU A 206 2.64 8.27 -28.02
N VAL A 207 1.75 8.20 -27.03
CA VAL A 207 1.73 7.12 -26.03
C VAL A 207 1.15 5.84 -26.64
N LEU A 208 0.05 5.99 -27.41
CA LEU A 208 -0.62 4.86 -28.06
C LEU A 208 0.25 4.19 -29.12
N GLU A 209 1.14 4.92 -29.80
CA GLU A 209 2.13 4.32 -30.71
C GLU A 209 3.01 3.29 -29.99
N PHE A 210 3.53 3.60 -28.80
CA PHE A 210 4.31 2.67 -27.99
C PHE A 210 3.45 1.53 -27.42
N ALA A 211 2.27 1.86 -26.87
CA ALA A 211 1.36 0.87 -26.28
C ALA A 211 0.98 -0.20 -27.31
N LYS A 212 0.67 0.23 -28.55
CA LYS A 212 0.34 -0.67 -29.65
C LYS A 212 1.46 -1.69 -29.91
N GLY A 213 2.71 -1.23 -30.03
CA GLY A 213 3.86 -2.12 -30.23
C GLY A 213 4.02 -3.14 -29.10
N MET A 214 3.90 -2.69 -27.84
CA MET A 214 4.03 -3.56 -26.67
C MET A 214 2.90 -4.61 -26.58
N LEU A 215 1.66 -4.26 -26.93
CA LEU A 215 0.56 -5.21 -26.95
C LEU A 215 0.66 -6.20 -28.10
N GLU A 216 1.15 -5.77 -29.27
CA GLU A 216 1.42 -6.65 -30.41
C GLU A 216 2.52 -7.68 -30.07
N GLU A 217 3.61 -7.25 -29.43
CA GLU A 217 4.68 -8.14 -28.93
C GLU A 217 4.17 -9.18 -27.91
N ARG A 218 3.13 -8.84 -27.15
CA ARG A 218 2.45 -9.75 -26.21
C ARG A 218 1.46 -10.70 -26.89
N GLY A 219 1.35 -10.66 -28.22
CA GLY A 219 0.44 -11.51 -28.99
C GLY A 219 -1.04 -11.13 -28.85
N LEU A 220 -1.35 -9.88 -28.45
CA LEU A 220 -2.72 -9.40 -28.27
C LEU A 220 -3.29 -8.67 -29.51
N GLY A 221 -2.62 -8.79 -30.66
CA GLY A 221 -3.06 -8.22 -31.91
C GLY A 221 -4.52 -8.58 -32.24
N GLY A 222 -5.30 -7.58 -32.67
CA GLY A 222 -6.72 -7.75 -32.99
C GLY A 222 -7.68 -7.83 -31.80
N ARG A 223 -7.17 -7.80 -30.55
CA ARG A 223 -8.01 -7.76 -29.33
C ARG A 223 -8.06 -6.40 -28.65
N PHE A 224 -7.45 -5.39 -29.25
CA PHE A 224 -7.53 -4.02 -28.78
C PHE A 224 -7.67 -3.02 -29.94
N THR A 225 -8.19 -1.84 -29.62
CA THR A 225 -8.19 -0.66 -30.50
C THR A 225 -7.58 0.53 -29.76
N CYS A 226 -6.98 1.45 -30.50
CA CYS A 226 -6.42 2.69 -29.96
C CYS A 226 -7.37 3.86 -30.27
N HIS A 227 -7.66 4.68 -29.28
CA HIS A 227 -8.48 5.87 -29.37
C HIS A 227 -7.65 7.09 -28.91
N PRO A 228 -6.98 7.78 -29.85
CA PRO A 228 -6.14 8.92 -29.51
C PRO A 228 -6.99 10.09 -29.04
N ALA A 229 -6.79 10.52 -27.80
CA ALA A 229 -7.53 11.63 -27.22
C ALA A 229 -6.78 12.25 -26.02
N ASN A 230 -7.00 13.54 -25.80
CA ASN A 230 -6.68 14.17 -24.52
C ASN A 230 -7.87 13.92 -23.58
N ILE A 231 -7.68 13.09 -22.54
CA ILE A 231 -8.76 12.66 -21.63
C ILE A 231 -9.50 13.79 -20.90
N LEU A 232 -8.94 15.00 -20.88
CA LEU A 232 -9.59 16.18 -20.31
C LEU A 232 -10.66 16.78 -21.24
N GLU A 233 -10.60 16.51 -22.54
CA GLU A 233 -11.56 17.00 -23.53
C GLU A 233 -12.96 16.39 -23.32
N PRO A 234 -14.04 17.14 -23.61
CA PRO A 234 -15.41 16.69 -23.36
C PRO A 234 -15.81 15.37 -24.02
N ASP A 235 -15.32 15.13 -25.23
CA ASP A 235 -15.61 14.01 -26.13
C ASP A 235 -14.46 12.99 -26.22
N ALA A 236 -13.52 13.04 -25.27
CA ALA A 236 -12.30 12.24 -25.27
C ALA A 236 -12.52 10.73 -25.05
N LEU A 237 -13.66 10.33 -24.49
CA LEU A 237 -13.96 8.92 -24.21
C LEU A 237 -14.97 8.39 -25.24
N PRO A 238 -14.74 7.17 -25.78
CA PRO A 238 -15.66 6.55 -26.71
C PRO A 238 -16.99 6.18 -26.06
N GLU A 239 -18.04 6.08 -26.87
CA GLU A 239 -19.35 5.62 -26.42
C GLU A 239 -19.32 4.15 -25.93
N GLY A 240 -20.06 3.91 -24.84
CA GLY A 240 -20.22 2.58 -24.24
C GLY A 240 -21.16 1.65 -25.02
N PRO A 241 -21.63 0.55 -24.42
CA PRO A 241 -21.32 0.09 -23.06
C PRO A 241 -19.97 -0.62 -22.94
N PHE A 242 -19.31 -0.44 -21.80
CA PHE A 242 -18.13 -1.21 -21.38
C PHE A 242 -18.42 -2.01 -20.11
N GLU A 243 -17.89 -3.23 -20.03
CA GLU A 243 -17.97 -4.11 -18.85
C GLU A 243 -16.98 -3.70 -17.75
N LEU A 244 -15.89 -3.03 -18.15
CA LEU A 244 -14.90 -2.48 -17.24
C LEU A 244 -14.35 -1.18 -17.83
N VAL A 245 -14.35 -0.11 -17.04
CA VAL A 245 -13.61 1.12 -17.32
C VAL A 245 -12.48 1.20 -16.30
N ILE A 246 -11.25 1.42 -16.75
CA ILE A 246 -10.03 1.40 -15.94
C ILE A 246 -9.47 2.82 -15.90
N LEU A 247 -9.23 3.31 -14.69
CA LEU A 247 -8.46 4.50 -14.38
C LEU A 247 -7.33 4.07 -13.45
N SER A 248 -6.17 3.71 -14.03
CA SER A 248 -5.04 3.15 -13.29
C SER A 248 -3.86 4.10 -13.29
N ASN A 249 -3.42 4.54 -12.11
CA ASN A 249 -2.31 5.48 -11.91
C ASN A 249 -2.42 6.75 -12.78
N ILE A 250 -3.65 7.23 -12.96
CA ILE A 250 -3.97 8.40 -13.78
C ILE A 250 -4.68 9.47 -12.98
N VAL A 251 -5.37 9.10 -11.90
CA VAL A 251 -6.19 10.03 -11.12
C VAL A 251 -5.30 11.04 -10.40
N HIS A 252 -4.16 10.61 -9.87
CA HIS A 252 -3.22 11.51 -9.19
C HIS A 252 -2.57 12.57 -10.10
N ALA A 253 -2.65 12.42 -11.43
CA ALA A 253 -1.96 13.32 -12.36
C ALA A 253 -2.70 14.66 -12.58
N TYR A 254 -3.93 14.80 -12.07
CA TYR A 254 -4.79 15.95 -12.32
C TYR A 254 -5.42 16.52 -11.04
N SER A 255 -6.05 17.68 -11.16
CA SER A 255 -6.80 18.33 -10.07
C SER A 255 -8.12 17.63 -9.77
N GLU A 256 -8.68 17.91 -8.59
CA GLU A 256 -10.02 17.46 -8.19
C GLU A 256 -11.10 17.79 -9.24
N ARG A 257 -11.06 19.00 -9.82
CA ARG A 257 -12.04 19.42 -10.83
C ARG A 257 -11.93 18.59 -12.11
N GLU A 258 -10.72 18.36 -12.59
CA GLU A 258 -10.45 17.56 -13.79
C GLU A 258 -10.86 16.10 -13.57
N ILE A 259 -10.52 15.53 -12.42
CA ILE A 259 -10.89 14.16 -12.07
C ILE A 259 -12.39 14.00 -11.88
N ALA A 260 -13.09 14.95 -11.25
CA ALA A 260 -14.54 14.90 -11.14
C ALA A 260 -15.21 14.81 -12.53
N LEU A 261 -14.71 15.58 -13.51
CA LEU A 261 -15.20 15.48 -14.89
C LEU A 261 -14.88 14.12 -15.52
N LEU A 262 -13.66 13.62 -15.34
CA LEU A 262 -13.23 12.32 -15.88
C LEU A 262 -14.04 11.16 -15.28
N LEU A 263 -14.26 11.14 -13.96
CA LEU A 263 -15.08 10.14 -13.27
C LEU A 263 -16.54 10.19 -13.76
N SER A 264 -17.07 11.39 -14.05
CA SER A 264 -18.40 11.55 -14.66
C SER A 264 -18.49 10.87 -16.02
N ARG A 265 -17.53 11.12 -16.91
CA ARG A 265 -17.48 10.53 -18.24
C ARG A 265 -17.29 9.01 -18.17
N ALA A 266 -16.36 8.55 -17.34
CA ALA A 266 -16.10 7.14 -17.12
C ALA A 266 -17.34 6.39 -16.61
N ALA A 267 -18.11 6.97 -15.68
CA ALA A 267 -19.37 6.42 -15.21
C ALA A 267 -20.44 6.36 -16.32
N GLY A 268 -20.44 7.32 -17.25
CA GLY A 268 -21.30 7.34 -18.44
C GLY A 268 -21.02 6.20 -19.42
N CYS A 269 -19.77 5.74 -19.52
CA CYS A 269 -19.35 4.65 -20.40
C CYS A 269 -19.78 3.25 -19.91
N LEU A 270 -20.16 3.09 -18.64
CA LEU A 270 -20.45 1.79 -18.04
C LEU A 270 -21.72 1.12 -18.60
N GLY A 271 -21.60 -0.15 -18.97
CA GLY A 271 -22.73 -1.05 -19.18
C GLY A 271 -23.55 -1.27 -17.89
N ALA A 272 -24.72 -1.90 -18.01
CA ALA A 272 -25.63 -2.09 -16.88
C ALA A 272 -25.01 -2.88 -15.71
N GLY A 273 -24.20 -3.91 -16.03
CA GLY A 273 -23.46 -4.71 -15.05
C GLY A 273 -21.96 -4.40 -15.00
N GLY A 274 -21.53 -3.28 -15.59
CA GLY A 274 -20.13 -2.91 -15.74
C GLY A 274 -19.52 -2.32 -14.47
N TYR A 275 -18.19 -2.36 -14.39
CA TYR A 275 -17.40 -1.87 -13.28
C TYR A 275 -16.53 -0.69 -13.69
N LEU A 276 -16.38 0.31 -12.81
CA LEU A 276 -15.33 1.31 -12.89
C LEU A 276 -14.26 0.97 -11.86
N LEU A 277 -13.03 0.73 -12.33
CA LEU A 277 -11.87 0.44 -11.50
C LEU A 277 -10.99 1.69 -11.43
N VAL A 278 -10.92 2.31 -10.25
CA VAL A 278 -9.90 3.30 -9.94
C VAL A 278 -8.78 2.61 -9.17
N HIS A 279 -7.60 2.56 -9.75
CA HIS A 279 -6.40 1.99 -9.13
C HIS A 279 -5.39 3.12 -8.95
N ASP A 280 -5.09 3.50 -7.70
CA ASP A 280 -4.19 4.61 -7.44
C ASP A 280 -3.56 4.53 -6.03
N PHE A 281 -2.71 5.49 -5.70
CA PHE A 281 -2.19 5.75 -4.38
C PHE A 281 -3.25 6.46 -3.55
N PHE A 282 -3.49 5.92 -2.35
CA PHE A 282 -4.45 6.48 -1.42
C PHE A 282 -3.79 6.68 -0.05
N PRO A 283 -3.94 7.86 0.60
CA PRO A 283 -3.46 8.10 1.95
C PRO A 283 -3.92 7.05 2.96
N GLU A 284 -5.12 6.49 2.78
CA GLU A 284 -5.73 5.46 3.64
C GLU A 284 -5.02 4.09 3.57
N HIS A 285 -4.23 3.82 2.51
CA HIS A 285 -3.53 2.55 2.34
C HIS A 285 -2.05 2.62 2.74
N ARG A 286 -1.31 3.58 2.17
CA ARG A 286 0.12 3.81 2.46
C ARG A 286 0.39 5.31 2.65
N PRO A 287 0.17 5.86 3.86
CA PRO A 287 0.17 7.31 4.08
C PRO A 287 1.51 7.98 3.73
N GLU A 288 2.64 7.42 4.17
CA GLU A 288 3.97 7.97 3.88
C GLU A 288 4.26 8.00 2.38
N LYS A 289 3.94 6.90 1.69
CA LYS A 289 4.17 6.78 0.24
C LYS A 289 3.25 7.70 -0.55
N ALA A 290 1.98 7.81 -0.15
CA ALA A 290 1.01 8.73 -0.71
C ALA A 290 1.44 10.19 -0.54
N ALA A 291 1.91 10.58 0.65
CA ALA A 291 2.38 11.95 0.92
C ALA A 291 3.63 12.32 0.08
N LEU A 292 4.61 11.41 -0.02
CA LEU A 292 5.77 11.64 -0.88
C LEU A 292 5.42 11.64 -2.37
N LEU A 293 4.42 10.85 -2.78
CA LEU A 293 3.94 10.89 -4.16
C LEU A 293 3.15 12.16 -4.45
N ASP A 294 2.41 12.71 -3.50
CA ASP A 294 1.72 13.99 -3.65
C ASP A 294 2.71 15.12 -3.94
N LEU A 295 3.82 15.17 -3.19
CA LEU A 295 4.94 16.05 -3.53
C LEU A 295 5.55 15.72 -4.90
N ASN A 296 5.66 14.45 -5.26
CA ASN A 296 6.11 14.07 -6.61
C ASN A 296 5.19 14.64 -7.70
N MET A 297 3.88 14.71 -7.45
CA MET A 297 2.92 15.30 -8.38
C MET A 297 3.07 16.82 -8.46
N LEU A 298 3.22 17.49 -7.31
CA LEU A 298 3.52 18.93 -7.25
C LEU A 298 4.77 19.29 -8.07
N ILE A 299 5.81 18.46 -7.99
CA ILE A 299 7.10 18.69 -8.66
C ILE A 299 7.01 18.42 -10.17
N ASN A 300 6.30 17.37 -10.59
CA ASN A 300 6.43 16.82 -11.95
C ASN A 300 5.18 17.00 -12.84
N THR A 301 4.07 17.51 -12.30
CA THR A 301 2.83 17.73 -13.06
C THR A 301 2.36 19.18 -12.96
N TYR A 302 1.34 19.56 -13.74
CA TYR A 302 0.78 20.91 -13.66
C TYR A 302 -0.15 21.07 -12.46
N ASN A 303 -1.14 20.17 -12.33
CA ASN A 303 -2.20 20.26 -11.33
C ASN A 303 -2.38 18.97 -10.51
N GLY A 304 -1.49 18.00 -10.68
CA GLY A 304 -1.63 16.67 -10.07
C GLY A 304 -1.50 16.70 -8.57
N ARG A 305 -2.24 15.81 -7.92
CA ARG A 305 -2.28 15.61 -6.49
C ARG A 305 -2.84 14.24 -6.15
N VAL A 306 -2.39 13.66 -5.06
CA VAL A 306 -2.96 12.43 -4.52
C VAL A 306 -4.30 12.74 -3.87
N LEU A 307 -5.36 12.04 -4.31
CA LEU A 307 -6.71 12.17 -3.79
C LEU A 307 -6.99 11.06 -2.78
N SER A 308 -7.90 11.32 -1.83
CA SER A 308 -8.32 10.29 -0.87
C SER A 308 -9.27 9.30 -1.51
N ALA A 309 -9.25 8.05 -1.04
CA ALA A 309 -10.21 7.05 -1.50
C ALA A 309 -11.64 7.46 -1.14
N GLY A 310 -11.82 8.11 0.02
CA GLY A 310 -13.10 8.71 0.42
C GLY A 310 -13.63 9.71 -0.61
N TRP A 311 -12.79 10.65 -1.06
CA TRP A 311 -13.18 11.67 -2.04
C TRP A 311 -13.60 11.04 -3.39
N VAL A 312 -12.82 10.06 -3.88
CA VAL A 312 -13.15 9.36 -5.14
C VAL A 312 -14.52 8.68 -5.03
N ARG A 313 -14.81 8.07 -3.88
CA ARG A 313 -16.10 7.42 -3.64
C ARG A 313 -17.24 8.41 -3.58
N GLU A 314 -17.08 9.52 -2.85
CA GLU A 314 -18.10 10.57 -2.76
C GLU A 314 -18.47 11.09 -4.16
N GLU A 315 -17.48 11.31 -5.03
CA GLU A 315 -17.73 11.70 -6.42
C GLU A 315 -18.51 10.61 -7.19
N LEU A 316 -18.12 9.35 -7.07
CA LEU A 316 -18.80 8.26 -7.79
C LEU A 316 -20.22 7.99 -7.27
N GLU A 317 -20.42 8.08 -5.95
CA GLU A 317 -21.72 7.94 -5.30
C GLU A 317 -22.66 9.10 -5.66
N ALA A 318 -22.15 10.33 -5.77
CA ALA A 318 -22.91 11.48 -6.27
C ALA A 318 -23.41 11.30 -7.72
N ARG A 319 -22.81 10.36 -8.48
CA ARG A 319 -23.21 9.98 -9.84
C ARG A 319 -24.09 8.71 -9.87
N GLY A 320 -24.57 8.27 -8.71
CA GLY A 320 -25.49 7.14 -8.56
C GLY A 320 -24.83 5.76 -8.66
N LEU A 321 -23.51 5.66 -8.50
CA LEU A 321 -22.82 4.38 -8.41
C LEU A 321 -22.72 3.91 -6.96
N CYS A 322 -22.72 2.60 -6.76
CA CYS A 322 -22.28 1.99 -5.51
C CYS A 322 -20.76 1.77 -5.58
N CYS A 323 -20.04 2.04 -4.50
CA CYS A 323 -18.59 1.88 -4.42
C CYS A 323 -18.18 0.84 -3.36
N THR A 324 -17.05 0.18 -3.61
CA THR A 324 -16.34 -0.54 -2.55
C THR A 324 -15.63 0.44 -1.62
N GLU A 325 -15.35 0.00 -0.40
CA GLU A 325 -14.24 0.55 0.37
C GLU A 325 -12.92 0.42 -0.42
N PRO A 326 -11.88 1.21 -0.10
CA PRO A 326 -10.57 0.99 -0.70
C PRO A 326 -10.10 -0.45 -0.44
N VAL A 327 -9.74 -1.15 -1.52
CA VAL A 327 -9.22 -2.50 -1.49
C VAL A 327 -7.69 -2.42 -1.51
N PRO A 328 -7.01 -2.71 -0.38
CA PRO A 328 -5.56 -2.60 -0.31
C PRO A 328 -4.89 -3.66 -1.18
N LEU A 329 -3.99 -3.24 -2.07
CA LEU A 329 -3.04 -4.18 -2.67
C LEU A 329 -1.91 -4.47 -1.67
N ARG A 330 -1.18 -5.58 -1.84
CA ARG A 330 0.00 -5.91 -1.02
C ARG A 330 1.09 -4.86 -1.19
N THR A 331 1.21 -4.31 -2.39
CA THR A 331 2.13 -3.20 -2.71
C THR A 331 1.58 -1.84 -2.26
N ASP A 332 2.01 -0.74 -2.87
CA ASP A 332 1.81 0.62 -2.38
C ASP A 332 0.54 1.35 -2.86
N THR A 333 -0.29 0.69 -3.66
CA THR A 333 -1.54 1.25 -4.21
C THR A 333 -2.76 0.45 -3.74
N ALA A 334 -3.95 0.99 -3.96
CA ALA A 334 -5.22 0.38 -3.62
C ALA A 334 -6.23 0.57 -4.74
N LEU A 335 -7.38 -0.12 -4.64
CA LEU A 335 -8.47 -0.05 -5.63
C LEU A 335 -9.72 0.56 -5.00
N VAL A 336 -10.42 1.40 -5.75
CA VAL A 336 -11.82 1.73 -5.52
C VAL A 336 -12.59 1.20 -6.72
N ILE A 337 -13.56 0.32 -6.48
CA ILE A 337 -14.35 -0.30 -7.54
C ILE A 337 -15.79 0.18 -7.40
N ALA A 338 -16.35 0.73 -8.48
CA ALA A 338 -17.71 1.19 -8.53
C ALA A 338 -18.55 0.42 -9.56
N ALA A 339 -19.84 0.29 -9.31
CA ALA A 339 -20.81 -0.33 -10.21
C ALA A 339 -22.17 0.35 -10.07
N ARG A 340 -23.07 0.17 -11.04
CA ARG A 340 -24.42 0.74 -10.98
C ARG A 340 -25.29 0.10 -9.89
N ASP A 341 -24.97 -1.12 -9.48
CA ASP A 341 -25.70 -1.86 -8.46
C ASP A 341 -24.77 -2.52 -7.44
N ALA A 342 -25.21 -2.56 -6.18
CA ALA A 342 -24.44 -3.17 -5.09
C ALA A 342 -24.31 -4.70 -5.22
N GLY A 343 -25.25 -5.37 -5.91
CA GLY A 343 -25.21 -6.80 -6.18
C GLY A 343 -24.05 -7.19 -7.09
N ALA A 344 -23.73 -6.35 -8.09
CA ALA A 344 -22.56 -6.52 -8.94
C ALA A 344 -21.26 -6.47 -8.13
N LEU A 345 -21.14 -5.56 -7.17
CA LEU A 345 -19.98 -5.52 -6.26
C LEU A 345 -19.87 -6.79 -5.40
N GLY A 346 -21.01 -7.42 -5.07
CA GLY A 346 -21.06 -8.71 -4.36
C GLY A 346 -20.45 -9.87 -5.14
N ARG A 347 -20.35 -9.77 -6.48
CA ARG A 347 -19.71 -10.80 -7.32
C ARG A 347 -18.18 -10.76 -7.27
N LEU A 348 -17.59 -9.65 -6.81
CA LEU A 348 -16.13 -9.49 -6.72
C LEU A 348 -15.54 -10.39 -5.63
N ARG A 349 -14.40 -11.02 -5.92
CA ARG A 349 -13.65 -11.87 -4.99
C ARG A 349 -12.74 -11.02 -4.10
N LEU A 350 -13.33 -10.35 -3.13
CA LEU A 350 -12.57 -9.60 -2.12
C LEU A 350 -12.48 -10.43 -0.83
N ALA A 351 -11.27 -10.56 -0.27
CA ALA A 351 -11.08 -11.23 1.02
C ALA A 351 -11.85 -10.45 2.12
N PRO A 352 -12.75 -11.10 2.89
CA PRO A 352 -13.55 -10.44 3.93
C PRO A 352 -12.70 -9.70 4.96
N GLU A 353 -11.55 -10.26 5.33
CA GLU A 353 -10.60 -9.66 6.28
C GLU A 353 -9.99 -8.36 5.76
N GLN A 354 -9.63 -8.28 4.47
CA GLN A 354 -9.04 -7.07 3.89
C GLN A 354 -10.04 -5.92 3.85
N ARG A 355 -11.31 -6.22 3.52
CA ARG A 355 -12.40 -5.24 3.61
C ARG A 355 -12.54 -4.72 5.04
N LEU A 356 -12.53 -5.63 6.02
CA LEU A 356 -12.65 -5.26 7.43
C LEU A 356 -11.47 -4.41 7.91
N ILE A 357 -10.23 -4.80 7.63
CA ILE A 357 -9.03 -4.05 8.03
C ILE A 357 -9.08 -2.62 7.47
N SER A 358 -9.48 -2.46 6.21
CA SER A 358 -9.60 -1.13 5.60
C SER A 358 -10.64 -0.27 6.31
N ARG A 359 -11.82 -0.83 6.62
CA ARG A 359 -12.86 -0.12 7.39
C ARG A 359 -12.43 0.22 8.80
N ILE A 360 -11.68 -0.66 9.46
CA ILE A 360 -11.15 -0.39 10.78
C ILE A 360 -10.13 0.75 10.71
N ARG A 361 -9.23 0.76 9.70
CA ARG A 361 -8.25 1.85 9.54
C ARG A 361 -8.92 3.22 9.38
N SER A 362 -10.02 3.31 8.63
CA SER A 362 -10.74 4.58 8.46
C SER A 362 -11.40 5.11 9.74
N LEU A 363 -11.48 4.30 10.82
CA LEU A 363 -11.88 4.76 12.16
C LEU A 363 -10.79 5.58 12.87
N GLY A 364 -9.59 5.72 12.28
CA GLY A 364 -8.50 6.54 12.81
C GLY A 364 -7.48 5.79 13.66
N PHE A 365 -7.26 4.50 13.41
CA PHE A 365 -6.11 3.77 13.99
C PHE A 365 -4.84 4.05 13.20
N ARG A 366 -3.71 4.16 13.89
CA ARG A 366 -2.40 4.43 13.26
C ARG A 366 -1.88 3.22 12.48
N GLU A 367 -2.09 2.04 13.04
CA GLU A 367 -1.76 0.76 12.41
C GLU A 367 -2.89 -0.23 12.74
N VAL A 368 -3.27 -1.03 11.75
CA VAL A 368 -4.11 -2.21 11.93
C VAL A 368 -3.34 -3.38 11.36
N ARG A 369 -2.90 -4.26 12.25
CA ARG A 369 -2.01 -5.38 11.94
C ARG A 369 -2.72 -6.70 12.20
N SER A 370 -2.92 -7.48 11.14
CA SER A 370 -3.38 -8.86 11.26
C SER A 370 -2.24 -9.78 11.68
N ILE A 371 -2.51 -10.66 12.64
CA ILE A 371 -1.67 -11.77 13.08
C ILE A 371 -2.53 -13.02 13.26
N PRO A 372 -1.97 -14.24 13.14
CA PRO A 372 -2.64 -15.44 13.61
C PRO A 372 -2.99 -15.32 15.09
N ALA A 373 -4.19 -15.74 15.50
CA ALA A 373 -4.61 -15.67 16.91
C ALA A 373 -3.65 -16.45 17.84
N ALA A 374 -2.98 -17.48 17.32
CA ALA A 374 -1.96 -18.25 18.02
C ALA A 374 -0.67 -17.46 18.36
N GLU A 375 -0.44 -16.31 17.74
CA GLU A 375 0.71 -15.44 18.06
C GLU A 375 0.48 -14.57 19.31
N VAL A 376 -0.78 -14.45 19.77
CA VAL A 376 -1.13 -13.73 21.00
C VAL A 376 -0.49 -14.41 22.21
N HIS A 377 0.41 -13.71 22.89
CA HIS A 377 1.15 -14.28 24.02
C HIS A 377 0.40 -14.08 25.33
N VAL A 378 0.06 -15.18 26.01
CA VAL A 378 -0.70 -15.16 27.27
C VAL A 378 0.04 -15.97 28.35
N PRO A 379 1.05 -15.37 29.01
CA PRO A 379 1.77 -16.02 30.10
C PRO A 379 1.09 -15.79 31.46
N ASP A 380 1.41 -16.64 32.45
CA ASP A 380 0.71 -16.60 33.75
C ASP A 380 1.17 -15.43 34.65
N TRP A 381 2.32 -14.80 34.37
CA TRP A 381 2.86 -13.72 35.21
C TRP A 381 2.11 -12.39 35.09
N VAL A 382 1.40 -12.15 33.98
CA VAL A 382 0.75 -10.85 33.70
C VAL A 382 -0.33 -10.58 34.75
N ASP A 383 -1.05 -11.60 35.20
CA ASP A 383 -2.05 -11.49 36.27
C ASP A 383 -1.42 -10.99 37.60
N LEU A 384 -0.19 -11.42 37.90
CA LEU A 384 0.54 -10.95 39.08
C LEU A 384 0.84 -9.44 39.00
N ARG A 385 1.15 -8.91 37.81
CA ARG A 385 1.32 -7.46 37.64
C ARG A 385 0.03 -6.70 37.85
N CYS A 386 -1.11 -7.21 37.37
CA CYS A 386 -2.40 -6.60 37.66
C CYS A 386 -2.70 -6.60 39.17
N ARG A 387 -2.48 -7.73 39.84
CA ARG A 387 -2.76 -7.90 41.28
C ARG A 387 -1.92 -7.01 42.19
N TYR A 388 -0.63 -6.89 41.91
CA TYR A 388 0.31 -6.21 42.80
C TYR A 388 0.79 -4.84 42.29
N GLY A 389 0.49 -4.50 41.04
CA GLY A 389 1.01 -3.29 40.39
C GLY A 389 -0.05 -2.32 39.84
N CYS A 390 -1.34 -2.63 39.95
CA CYS A 390 -2.41 -1.79 39.38
C CYS A 390 -3.43 -1.35 40.43
N GLU A 391 -3.67 -0.04 40.54
CA GLU A 391 -4.69 0.56 41.43
C GLU A 391 -6.14 0.23 41.04
N ASN A 392 -6.35 -0.30 39.83
CA ASN A 392 -7.67 -0.70 39.32
C ASN A 392 -8.00 -2.17 39.58
N TYR A 393 -7.10 -2.94 40.21
CA TYR A 393 -7.38 -4.32 40.58
C TYR A 393 -8.64 -4.41 41.46
N GLY A 394 -9.47 -5.43 41.22
CA GLY A 394 -10.74 -5.65 41.93
C GLY A 394 -11.93 -4.85 41.39
N ARG A 395 -11.73 -3.96 40.40
CA ARG A 395 -12.85 -3.25 39.74
C ARG A 395 -13.63 -4.19 38.79
N PRO A 396 -14.90 -3.89 38.44
CA PRO A 396 -15.79 -4.81 37.71
C PRO A 396 -15.28 -5.38 36.37
N HIS A 397 -14.39 -4.67 35.66
CA HIS A 397 -13.79 -5.13 34.39
C HIS A 397 -12.26 -5.25 34.49
N CYS A 398 -11.77 -5.55 35.69
CA CYS A 398 -10.37 -5.82 36.00
C CYS A 398 -10.27 -7.14 36.76
N PRO A 399 -9.09 -7.80 36.79
CA PRO A 399 -8.90 -8.99 37.60
C PRO A 399 -9.35 -8.78 39.06
N PRO A 400 -10.01 -9.77 39.71
CA PRO A 400 -10.27 -11.13 39.23
C PRO A 400 -11.58 -11.29 38.44
N HIS A 401 -12.25 -10.19 38.04
CA HIS A 401 -13.54 -10.23 37.34
C HIS A 401 -13.42 -10.41 35.82
N THR A 402 -12.19 -10.53 35.31
CA THR A 402 -11.86 -10.81 33.92
C THR A 402 -11.41 -12.26 33.74
N PRO A 403 -11.41 -12.81 32.50
CA PRO A 403 -10.89 -14.15 32.26
C PRO A 403 -9.44 -14.31 32.75
N PRO A 404 -9.12 -15.33 33.56
CA PRO A 404 -7.74 -15.62 33.95
C PRO A 404 -6.93 -16.11 32.75
N PRO A 405 -5.57 -16.07 32.80
CA PRO A 405 -4.69 -16.45 31.69
C PRO A 405 -5.02 -17.81 31.05
N GLU A 406 -5.36 -18.83 31.86
CA GLU A 406 -5.77 -20.15 31.38
C GLU A 406 -7.03 -20.08 30.50
N LYS A 407 -8.05 -19.36 30.95
CA LYS A 407 -9.32 -19.20 30.22
C LYS A 407 -9.12 -18.38 28.95
N THR A 408 -8.28 -17.35 28.99
CA THR A 408 -7.92 -16.56 27.80
C THR A 408 -7.22 -17.42 26.75
N ARG A 409 -6.25 -18.26 27.17
CA ARG A 409 -5.59 -19.23 26.27
C ARG A 409 -6.56 -20.22 25.65
N ALA A 410 -7.54 -20.70 26.41
CA ALA A 410 -8.57 -21.59 25.89
C ALA A 410 -9.46 -20.88 24.87
N ALA A 411 -9.93 -19.67 25.18
CA ALA A 411 -10.78 -18.88 24.29
C ALA A 411 -10.10 -18.53 22.96
N LEU A 412 -8.80 -18.21 22.98
CA LEU A 412 -8.02 -17.89 21.77
C LEU A 412 -8.03 -19.02 20.71
N ARG A 413 -8.30 -20.28 21.10
CA ARG A 413 -8.39 -21.42 20.17
C ARG A 413 -9.63 -21.39 19.29
N ASP A 414 -10.64 -20.62 19.67
CA ASP A 414 -11.89 -20.48 18.91
C ASP A 414 -11.81 -19.42 17.80
N PHE A 415 -10.64 -18.77 17.68
CA PHE A 415 -10.34 -17.68 16.75
C PHE A 415 -9.15 -18.07 15.87
N SER A 416 -9.20 -17.69 14.59
CA SER A 416 -8.11 -17.92 13.63
C SER A 416 -7.18 -16.71 13.51
N THR A 417 -7.75 -15.51 13.63
CA THR A 417 -7.07 -14.24 13.36
C THR A 417 -7.26 -13.27 14.52
N ALA A 418 -6.27 -12.42 14.75
CA ALA A 418 -6.37 -11.28 15.64
C ALA A 418 -5.84 -10.01 14.96
N LEU A 419 -6.56 -8.91 15.11
CA LEU A 419 -6.12 -7.58 14.67
C LEU A 419 -5.56 -6.80 15.85
N LEU A 420 -4.29 -6.42 15.77
CA LEU A 420 -3.66 -5.44 16.65
C LEU A 420 -3.97 -4.04 16.14
N LEU A 421 -4.61 -3.24 16.99
CA LEU A 421 -5.05 -1.88 16.67
C LEU A 421 -4.19 -0.88 17.44
N GLU A 422 -3.32 -0.16 16.73
CA GLU A 422 -2.47 0.89 17.33
C GLU A 422 -3.22 2.22 17.39
N GLY A 423 -3.16 2.87 18.54
CA GLY A 423 -3.65 4.22 18.73
C GLY A 423 -2.96 4.93 19.88
N GLU A 424 -3.59 6.01 20.33
CA GLU A 424 -3.00 6.96 21.27
C GLU A 424 -4.04 7.52 22.24
N PRO A 425 -3.60 8.15 23.35
CA PRO A 425 -4.48 8.89 24.25
C PRO A 425 -5.32 9.96 23.53
N PRO A 426 -6.48 10.35 24.11
CA PRO A 426 -7.02 9.91 25.40
C PRO A 426 -7.66 8.52 25.36
N ALA A 427 -7.55 7.77 26.47
CA ALA A 427 -7.97 6.36 26.54
C ALA A 427 -9.44 6.13 26.19
N ARG A 428 -10.33 7.06 26.59
CA ARG A 428 -11.77 6.94 26.31
C ARG A 428 -12.09 6.96 24.82
N ASP A 429 -11.43 7.84 24.06
CA ASP A 429 -11.67 7.97 22.62
C ASP A 429 -11.09 6.77 21.87
N PHE A 430 -9.90 6.31 22.28
CA PHE A 430 -9.33 5.06 21.78
C PHE A 430 -10.27 3.87 22.01
N GLN A 431 -10.79 3.69 23.23
CA GLN A 431 -11.72 2.59 23.55
C GLN A 431 -13.04 2.69 22.77
N ARG A 432 -13.56 3.90 22.51
CA ARG A 432 -14.72 4.10 21.62
C ARG A 432 -14.44 3.67 20.19
N ARG A 433 -13.26 3.97 19.64
CA ARG A 433 -12.84 3.49 18.31
C ARG A 433 -12.73 1.97 18.27
N VAL A 434 -12.20 1.35 19.32
CA VAL A 434 -12.09 -0.11 19.43
C VAL A 434 -13.48 -0.77 19.40
N LEU A 435 -14.47 -0.21 20.11
CA LEU A 435 -15.85 -0.69 20.03
C LEU A 435 -16.46 -0.50 18.64
N ALA A 436 -16.16 0.60 17.95
CA ALA A 436 -16.60 0.79 16.58
C ALA A 436 -16.00 -0.27 15.64
N ALA A 437 -14.72 -0.63 15.83
CA ALA A 437 -14.06 -1.69 15.08
C ALA A 437 -14.68 -3.07 15.33
N GLU A 438 -14.99 -3.40 16.59
CA GLU A 438 -15.68 -4.64 16.95
C GLU A 438 -17.07 -4.72 16.30
N ARG A 439 -17.85 -3.63 16.34
CA ARG A 439 -19.16 -3.55 15.67
C ARG A 439 -19.06 -3.70 14.16
N GLU A 440 -18.01 -3.16 13.55
CA GLU A 440 -17.76 -3.29 12.12
C GLU A 440 -17.42 -4.73 11.72
N ALA A 441 -16.60 -5.41 12.52
CA ALA A 441 -16.32 -6.84 12.34
C ALA A 441 -17.60 -7.68 12.44
N PHE A 442 -18.43 -7.42 13.44
CA PHE A 442 -19.71 -8.11 13.60
C PHE A 442 -20.63 -7.90 12.38
N ARG A 443 -20.77 -6.66 11.90
CA ARG A 443 -21.59 -6.32 10.71
C ARG A 443 -21.09 -6.95 9.42
N THR A 444 -19.80 -7.27 9.33
CA THR A 444 -19.17 -7.88 8.16
C THR A 444 -19.16 -9.41 8.20
N GLY A 445 -19.76 -10.02 9.22
CA GLY A 445 -19.99 -11.47 9.30
C GLY A 445 -19.15 -12.20 10.35
N TYR A 446 -18.23 -11.51 11.04
CA TYR A 446 -17.47 -12.08 12.16
C TYR A 446 -18.33 -12.02 13.43
N TYR A 447 -19.26 -12.96 13.55
CA TYR A 447 -20.23 -13.01 14.63
C TYR A 447 -19.60 -13.27 16.01
N LYS A 448 -18.38 -13.82 16.08
CA LYS A 448 -17.63 -13.97 17.33
C LYS A 448 -16.73 -12.77 17.66
N ALA A 449 -16.72 -11.71 16.84
CA ALA A 449 -15.84 -10.55 17.02
C ALA A 449 -15.80 -10.07 18.47
N LEU A 450 -14.61 -10.08 19.07
CA LEU A 450 -14.40 -9.77 20.48
C LEU A 450 -13.16 -8.91 20.68
N ALA A 451 -13.35 -7.73 21.29
CA ALA A 451 -12.29 -6.77 21.53
C ALA A 451 -11.75 -6.76 22.98
N PHE A 452 -10.46 -6.46 23.10
CA PHE A 452 -9.72 -6.13 24.32
C PHE A 452 -8.97 -4.82 24.07
N TRP A 453 -8.89 -3.93 25.05
CA TRP A 453 -8.21 -2.63 24.85
C TRP A 453 -6.98 -2.43 25.73
N ALA A 454 -6.24 -1.36 25.48
CA ALA A 454 -5.12 -0.94 26.31
C ALA A 454 -5.62 -0.39 27.66
N GLY A 455 -5.10 -0.94 28.75
CA GLY A 455 -5.34 -0.44 30.10
C GLY A 455 -6.80 -0.54 30.59
N PRO A 456 -7.09 -0.03 31.80
CA PRO A 456 -8.43 -0.13 32.39
C PRO A 456 -9.49 0.67 31.61
N CYS A 457 -10.75 0.30 31.79
CA CYS A 457 -11.91 0.99 31.21
C CYS A 457 -11.93 2.49 31.58
N ALA A 458 -12.11 3.37 30.59
CA ALA A 458 -12.09 4.83 30.73
C ALA A 458 -13.46 5.51 30.48
N PHE A 459 -14.56 4.75 30.52
CA PHE A 459 -15.90 5.27 30.22
C PHE A 459 -16.51 6.13 31.33
N CYS A 460 -16.14 5.87 32.60
CA CYS A 460 -16.60 6.61 33.77
C CYS A 460 -15.40 7.13 34.58
N PRO A 461 -15.53 8.26 35.30
CA PRO A 461 -14.52 8.70 36.26
C PRO A 461 -14.30 7.69 37.41
N SER A 462 -15.36 7.01 37.85
CA SER A 462 -15.32 5.96 38.87
C SER A 462 -16.35 4.86 38.58
N CYS A 463 -16.02 3.63 39.00
CA CYS A 463 -16.95 2.51 38.97
C CYS A 463 -17.99 2.64 40.11
N PRO A 464 -19.19 2.05 39.97
CA PRO A 464 -20.15 1.99 41.07
C PRO A 464 -19.56 1.18 42.24
N GLU A 465 -19.78 1.64 43.48
CA GLU A 465 -19.32 0.96 44.70
C GLU A 465 -20.04 -0.37 44.94
N SER A 466 -21.29 -0.46 44.47
CA SER A 466 -22.09 -1.69 44.46
C SER A 466 -23.03 -1.70 43.26
N GLY A 467 -23.40 -2.90 42.80
CA GLY A 467 -24.26 -3.08 41.64
C GLY A 467 -23.52 -3.24 40.30
N PRO A 468 -24.25 -3.39 39.19
CA PRO A 468 -23.67 -3.68 37.89
C PRO A 468 -22.93 -2.47 37.29
N CYS A 469 -22.04 -2.73 36.33
CA CYS A 469 -21.39 -1.70 35.52
C CYS A 469 -22.43 -0.72 34.92
N ARG A 470 -22.09 0.57 34.84
CA ARG A 470 -22.94 1.60 34.18
C ARG A 470 -22.99 1.45 32.66
N HIS A 471 -22.00 0.77 32.08
CA HIS A 471 -21.82 0.60 30.63
C HIS A 471 -21.60 -0.86 30.25
N PRO A 472 -22.49 -1.80 30.63
CA PRO A 472 -22.23 -3.24 30.49
C PRO A 472 -22.11 -3.67 29.02
N GLY A 473 -22.77 -2.96 28.09
CA GLY A 473 -22.66 -3.24 26.65
C GLY A 473 -21.42 -2.65 25.97
N GLU A 474 -20.78 -1.65 26.59
CA GLU A 474 -19.62 -0.94 26.03
C GLU A 474 -18.31 -1.35 26.71
N ALA A 475 -18.36 -1.81 27.96
CA ALA A 475 -17.16 -2.21 28.69
C ALA A 475 -16.53 -3.48 28.10
N ARG A 476 -15.22 -3.45 27.89
CA ARG A 476 -14.37 -4.61 27.59
C ARG A 476 -13.24 -4.69 28.62
N PRO A 477 -12.71 -5.88 28.89
CA PRO A 477 -11.51 -6.00 29.69
C PRO A 477 -10.28 -5.49 28.93
N SER A 478 -9.24 -5.13 29.68
CA SER A 478 -7.95 -4.83 29.06
C SER A 478 -7.23 -6.11 28.61
N MET A 479 -6.28 -5.97 27.68
CA MET A 479 -5.43 -7.10 27.26
C MET A 479 -4.69 -7.70 28.46
N GLU A 480 -4.02 -6.86 29.25
CA GLU A 480 -3.26 -7.26 30.44
C GLU A 480 -4.17 -7.85 31.52
N GLY A 481 -5.37 -7.29 31.68
CA GLY A 481 -6.39 -7.82 32.58
C GLY A 481 -6.89 -9.21 32.20
N CYS A 482 -6.64 -9.66 30.96
CA CYS A 482 -6.92 -11.02 30.52
C CYS A 482 -5.66 -11.91 30.46
N GLY A 483 -4.54 -11.45 31.02
CA GLY A 483 -3.28 -12.19 31.02
C GLY A 483 -2.48 -12.07 29.73
N ILE A 484 -2.87 -11.20 28.79
CA ILE A 484 -2.14 -11.03 27.53
C ILE A 484 -0.92 -10.14 27.77
N ASP A 485 0.26 -10.63 27.41
CA ASP A 485 1.48 -9.85 27.36
C ASP A 485 1.48 -9.01 26.07
N VAL A 486 1.08 -7.75 26.21
CA VAL A 486 0.97 -6.80 25.09
C VAL A 486 2.33 -6.56 24.44
N TYR A 487 3.41 -6.46 25.23
CA TYR A 487 4.75 -6.17 24.70
C TYR A 487 5.25 -7.31 23.81
N GLU A 488 5.17 -8.54 24.31
CA GLU A 488 5.62 -9.70 23.55
C GLU A 488 4.72 -9.97 22.33
N THR A 489 3.41 -9.79 22.46
CA THR A 489 2.46 -9.94 21.35
C THR A 489 2.75 -8.94 20.21
N VAL A 490 2.93 -7.65 20.55
CA VAL A 490 3.26 -6.59 19.59
C VAL A 490 4.63 -6.83 18.96
N ARG A 491 5.62 -7.30 19.74
CA ARG A 491 6.97 -7.63 19.26
C ARG A 491 6.96 -8.78 18.25
N ARG A 492 6.17 -9.84 18.50
CA ARG A 492 5.99 -10.96 17.55
C ARG A 492 5.39 -10.51 16.23
N ALA A 493 4.48 -9.53 16.28
CA ALA A 493 3.89 -8.90 15.10
C ALA A 493 4.86 -7.97 14.33
N GLY A 494 6.10 -7.80 14.78
CA GLY A 494 7.10 -6.93 14.14
C GLY A 494 6.84 -5.43 14.33
N LEU A 495 6.08 -5.09 15.39
CA LEU A 495 5.78 -3.74 15.85
C LEU A 495 6.62 -3.42 17.10
N SER A 496 6.67 -2.14 17.49
CA SER A 496 7.48 -1.66 18.62
C SER A 496 6.59 -1.06 19.71
N LEU A 497 6.75 -1.57 20.93
CA LEU A 497 6.19 -1.02 22.15
C LEU A 497 7.27 -1.04 23.25
N ARG A 498 7.48 0.09 23.93
CA ARG A 498 8.52 0.25 24.96
C ARG A 498 7.92 0.81 26.24
N THR A 499 8.53 0.48 27.37
CA THR A 499 8.17 1.07 28.67
C THR A 499 8.63 2.53 28.72
N LEU A 500 7.73 3.43 29.09
CA LEU A 500 8.00 4.85 29.26
C LEU A 500 9.04 5.07 30.38
N GLN A 501 10.02 5.92 30.14
CA GLN A 501 11.04 6.33 31.13
C GLN A 501 10.68 7.66 31.77
N ASP A 502 10.06 8.57 31.02
CA ASP A 502 9.69 9.91 31.44
C ASP A 502 8.18 10.17 31.30
N ARG A 503 7.63 11.06 32.14
CA ARG A 503 6.20 11.43 32.10
C ARG A 503 5.77 12.15 30.82
N ARG A 504 6.74 12.63 30.04
CA ARG A 504 6.52 13.30 28.75
C ARG A 504 6.62 12.33 27.58
N ASP A 505 7.05 11.09 27.83
CA ASP A 505 7.09 10.07 26.81
C ASP A 505 5.68 9.83 26.33
N TYR A 506 5.58 9.73 25.02
CA TYR A 506 4.30 9.49 24.40
C TYR A 506 3.86 8.05 24.62
N VAL A 507 2.54 7.91 24.78
CA VAL A 507 1.92 6.64 25.12
C VAL A 507 1.35 6.01 23.85
N LYS A 508 1.79 4.80 23.53
CA LYS A 508 1.16 3.94 22.52
C LYS A 508 0.14 3.03 23.18
N TYR A 509 -1.05 2.97 22.59
CA TYR A 509 -2.07 2.01 22.97
C TYR A 509 -2.22 0.94 21.91
N PHE A 510 -2.29 -0.30 22.36
CA PHE A 510 -2.65 -1.45 21.54
C PHE A 510 -3.94 -2.06 22.06
N ALA A 511 -4.88 -2.27 21.16
CA ALA A 511 -6.05 -3.11 21.38
C ALA A 511 -5.95 -4.37 20.52
N LEU A 512 -6.70 -5.39 20.90
CA LEU A 512 -6.79 -6.66 20.21
C LEU A 512 -8.24 -6.89 19.81
N LEU A 513 -8.50 -7.18 18.54
CA LEU A 513 -9.80 -7.63 18.05
C LEU A 513 -9.67 -9.05 17.52
N LEU A 514 -10.33 -10.01 18.15
CA LEU A 514 -10.31 -11.41 17.75
C LEU A 514 -11.40 -11.70 16.71
N LEU A 515 -11.06 -12.51 15.71
CA LEU A 515 -11.90 -12.88 14.57
C LEU A 515 -11.83 -14.40 14.33
N GLU A 516 -12.97 -15.03 14.10
CA GLU A 516 -13.10 -16.46 13.83
C GLU A 516 -12.72 -16.88 12.41
#